data_AF-W2MGY3-F1
#
_entry.id   AF-W2MGY3-F1
#
_cell.length_a   1.000
_cell.length_b   1.000
_cell.length_c   1.000
_cell.angle_alpha   90.00
_cell.angle_beta   90.00
_cell.angle_gamma   90.00
#
_symmetry.space_group_name_H-M   'P 1'
#
loop_
_entity.id
_entity.type
_entity.pdbx_description
1 polymer ?
#
loop_
_entity_poly.entity_id
_entity_poly.type
_entity_poly.pdbx_seq_one_letter_code
_entity_poly.pdbx_strand_id
1 'polypeptide(L)'
;MALRKVYTCVTGKQFEVRYAMGNADDAQYNAVQRVLGVDNNLTILMCFYHVAAKVHEKTKGLQPALYASVARGLNDLHYATTEAQFIITQERVLDDWSLHPGLASFKEYFARVWLSSRFCRWQIFHTPPAFATTNNPVERFNGAIKRDYTLRSRMKMGSLLRQLMACCVNESTSSKAFAVETTPTVTLVRRASEMRRAGLLFEDTKERGTIEFLLNDAPADDVGAASAEVVNVVSTILRRNARVKIWR
;
A
#
# COMPACT_ATOMS: atom_id res chain seq x y z
N MET A 1 -18.25 11.82 -14.66
CA MET A 1 -19.71 12.02 -14.83
C MET A 1 -20.54 10.81 -14.40
N ALA A 2 -20.33 9.62 -14.96
CA ALA A 2 -21.14 8.42 -14.62
C ALA A 2 -21.09 8.04 -13.12
N LEU A 3 -19.89 7.97 -12.52
CA LEU A 3 -19.74 7.58 -11.11
C LEU A 3 -20.51 8.49 -10.14
N ARG A 4 -20.40 9.81 -10.31
CA ARG A 4 -21.12 10.80 -9.50
C ARG A 4 -22.64 10.58 -9.58
N LYS A 5 -23.17 10.41 -10.80
CA LYS A 5 -24.61 10.15 -11.02
C LYS A 5 -25.05 8.84 -10.37
N VAL A 6 -24.28 7.77 -10.56
CA VAL A 6 -24.60 6.45 -9.96
C VAL A 6 -24.57 6.52 -8.44
N TYR A 7 -23.53 7.12 -7.85
CA TYR A 7 -23.42 7.27 -6.40
C TYR A 7 -24.60 8.05 -5.82
N THR A 8 -24.96 9.19 -6.42
CA THR A 8 -26.09 9.99 -5.95
C THR A 8 -27.42 9.25 -6.15
N CYS A 9 -27.60 8.53 -7.26
CA CYS A 9 -28.81 7.73 -7.48
C CYS A 9 -28.97 6.60 -6.44
N VAL A 10 -27.87 5.95 -6.05
CA VAL A 10 -27.90 4.81 -5.12
C VAL A 10 -28.01 5.25 -3.67
N THR A 11 -27.33 6.34 -3.30
CA THR A 11 -27.19 6.75 -1.89
C THR A 11 -28.04 7.95 -1.50
N GLY A 12 -28.56 8.71 -2.47
CA GLY A 12 -29.19 10.01 -2.25
C GLY A 12 -28.20 11.12 -1.83
N LYS A 13 -26.90 10.83 -1.74
CA LYS A 13 -25.88 11.75 -1.23
C LYS A 13 -25.07 12.38 -2.36
N GLN A 14 -24.53 13.57 -2.10
CA GLN A 14 -23.52 14.17 -2.97
C GLN A 14 -22.25 13.32 -2.92
N PHE A 15 -21.67 13.05 -4.09
CA PHE A 15 -20.40 12.34 -4.18
C PHE A 15 -19.24 13.29 -3.82
N GLU A 16 -18.67 13.11 -2.64
CA GLU A 16 -17.51 13.86 -2.17
C GLU A 16 -16.29 12.96 -2.01
N VAL A 17 -15.15 13.40 -2.53
CA VAL A 17 -13.90 12.65 -2.48
C VAL A 17 -12.81 13.50 -1.85
N ARG A 18 -12.45 13.17 -0.61
CA ARG A 18 -11.36 13.84 0.12
C ARG A 18 -9.99 13.25 -0.16
N TYR A 19 -9.91 11.94 -0.39
CA TYR A 19 -8.66 11.23 -0.66
C TYR A 19 -8.81 10.32 -1.86
N ALA A 20 -7.81 10.31 -2.73
CA ALA A 20 -7.69 9.35 -3.83
C ALA A 20 -6.29 8.74 -3.81
N MET A 21 -6.19 7.42 -3.68
CA MET A 21 -4.91 6.72 -3.76
C MET A 21 -4.66 6.23 -5.18
N GLY A 22 -3.57 6.71 -5.78
CA GLY A 22 -3.18 6.40 -7.15
C GLY A 22 -1.85 5.67 -7.23
N ASN A 23 -1.53 5.23 -8.45
CA ASN A 23 -0.16 4.89 -8.83
C ASN A 23 0.63 6.17 -9.15
N ALA A 24 1.94 6.02 -9.34
CA ALA A 24 2.81 7.09 -9.82
C ALA A 24 2.72 7.22 -11.36
N ASP A 25 1.53 7.60 -11.86
CA ASP A 25 1.26 7.84 -13.28
C ASP A 25 0.62 9.21 -13.49
N ASP A 26 1.23 10.01 -14.36
CA ASP A 26 0.80 11.39 -14.61
C ASP A 26 -0.59 11.47 -15.25
N ALA A 27 -0.93 10.54 -16.14
CA ALA A 27 -2.22 10.53 -16.80
C ALA A 27 -3.34 10.23 -15.80
N GLN A 28 -3.13 9.27 -14.91
CA GLN A 28 -4.06 8.97 -13.82
C GLN A 28 -4.17 10.13 -12.84
N TYR A 29 -3.05 10.72 -12.41
CA TYR A 29 -3.06 11.89 -11.54
C TYR A 29 -3.87 13.04 -12.15
N ASN A 30 -3.58 13.40 -13.40
CA ASN A 30 -4.26 14.49 -14.09
C ASN A 30 -5.74 14.19 -14.30
N ALA A 31 -6.11 12.95 -14.63
CA ALA A 31 -7.50 12.54 -14.79
C ALA A 31 -8.28 12.64 -13.47
N VAL A 32 -7.70 12.15 -12.37
CA VAL A 32 -8.28 12.24 -11.03
C VAL A 32 -8.45 13.70 -10.62
N GLN A 33 -7.41 14.52 -10.76
CA GLN A 33 -7.47 15.94 -10.43
C GLN A 33 -8.52 16.68 -11.27
N ARG A 34 -8.59 16.40 -12.57
CA ARG A 34 -9.55 17.05 -13.48
C ARG A 34 -10.99 16.66 -13.19
N VAL A 35 -11.25 15.41 -12.82
CA VAL A 35 -12.62 14.89 -12.65
C VAL A 35 -13.13 15.10 -11.23
N LEU A 36 -12.26 14.95 -10.23
CA LEU A 36 -12.62 14.97 -8.83
C LEU A 36 -12.14 16.25 -8.12
N GLY A 37 -11.07 16.90 -8.56
CA GLY A 37 -10.50 18.07 -7.87
C GLY A 37 -11.27 19.37 -8.05
N VAL A 38 -12.19 19.48 -9.03
CA VAL A 38 -12.92 20.73 -9.31
C VAL A 38 -13.89 21.09 -8.18
N ASP A 39 -14.60 20.08 -7.64
CA ASP A 39 -15.66 20.28 -6.65
C ASP A 39 -15.31 19.69 -5.27
N ASN A 40 -14.08 19.21 -5.08
CA ASN A 40 -13.67 18.55 -3.84
C ASN A 40 -12.33 19.10 -3.35
N ASN A 41 -12.18 19.16 -2.03
CA ASN A 41 -10.87 19.30 -1.39
C ASN A 41 -10.12 17.96 -1.46
N LEU A 42 -9.63 17.63 -2.66
CA LEU A 42 -9.04 16.36 -2.99
C LEU A 42 -7.54 16.31 -2.65
N THR A 43 -7.15 15.34 -1.84
CA THR A 43 -5.76 14.95 -1.64
C THR A 43 -5.46 13.67 -2.41
N ILE A 44 -4.55 13.74 -3.37
CA ILE A 44 -4.05 12.56 -4.09
C ILE A 44 -2.89 11.97 -3.29
N LEU A 45 -3.08 10.73 -2.82
CA LEU A 45 -2.10 9.92 -2.10
C LEU A 45 -1.44 8.93 -3.05
N MET A 46 -0.19 8.59 -2.76
CA MET A 46 0.58 7.60 -3.50
C MET A 46 0.57 6.25 -2.80
N CYS A 47 0.24 5.21 -3.55
CA CYS A 47 0.27 3.84 -3.05
C CYS A 47 1.71 3.43 -2.76
N PHE A 48 2.02 3.11 -1.50
CA PHE A 48 3.36 2.72 -1.07
C PHE A 48 3.88 1.48 -1.82
N TYR A 49 3.03 0.52 -2.17
CA TYR A 49 3.42 -0.62 -3.01
C TYR A 49 4.05 -0.16 -4.34
N HIS A 50 3.47 0.84 -5.00
CA HIS A 50 4.00 1.34 -6.27
C HIS A 50 5.34 2.06 -6.09
N VAL A 51 5.51 2.78 -4.98
CA VAL A 51 6.79 3.39 -4.61
C VAL A 51 7.84 2.30 -4.41
N ALA A 52 7.52 1.30 -3.59
CA ALA A 52 8.40 0.16 -3.32
C ALA A 52 8.76 -0.61 -4.60
N ALA A 53 7.78 -0.91 -5.47
CA ALA A 53 8.02 -1.58 -6.74
C ALA A 53 8.98 -0.78 -7.64
N LYS A 54 8.80 0.55 -7.73
CA LYS A 54 9.67 1.42 -8.52
C LYS A 54 11.06 1.60 -7.90
N VAL A 55 11.16 1.64 -6.57
CA VAL A 55 12.45 1.63 -5.87
C VAL A 55 13.17 0.32 -6.15
N HIS A 56 12.50 -0.83 -5.98
CA HIS A 56 13.06 -2.14 -6.27
C HIS A 56 13.58 -2.25 -7.70
N GLU A 57 12.79 -1.82 -8.71
CA GLU A 57 13.23 -1.74 -10.10
C GLU A 57 14.53 -0.95 -10.27
N LYS A 58 14.65 0.18 -9.58
CA LYS A 58 15.84 1.06 -9.63
C LYS A 58 17.03 0.53 -8.85
N THR A 59 16.83 -0.46 -7.98
CA THR A 59 17.89 -1.05 -7.15
C THR A 59 18.29 -2.47 -7.55
N LYS A 60 17.72 -3.06 -8.63
CA LYS A 60 17.99 -4.46 -9.06
C LYS A 60 19.47 -4.78 -9.32
N GLY A 61 20.30 -3.79 -9.58
CA GLY A 61 21.75 -3.96 -9.82
C GLY A 61 22.63 -3.57 -8.62
N LEU A 62 22.04 -3.16 -7.49
CA LEU A 62 22.82 -2.77 -6.33
C LEU A 62 23.36 -3.99 -5.58
N GLN A 63 24.50 -3.80 -4.93
CA GLN A 63 25.01 -4.77 -3.97
C GLN A 63 23.99 -4.99 -2.84
N PRO A 64 23.86 -6.22 -2.29
CA PRO A 64 22.86 -6.53 -1.27
C PRO A 64 22.87 -5.58 -0.07
N ALA A 65 24.06 -5.17 0.39
CA ALA A 65 24.21 -4.23 1.51
C ALA A 65 23.64 -2.83 1.19
N LEU A 66 23.83 -2.35 -0.03
CA LEU A 66 23.30 -1.06 -0.49
C LEU A 66 21.78 -1.14 -0.68
N TYR A 67 21.29 -2.24 -1.25
CA TYR A 67 19.85 -2.49 -1.34
C TYR A 67 19.19 -2.52 0.04
N ALA A 68 19.79 -3.21 1.02
CA ALA A 68 19.28 -3.26 2.38
C ALA A 68 19.24 -1.85 3.03
N SER A 69 20.25 -1.02 2.78
CA SER A 69 20.26 0.39 3.22
C SER A 69 19.11 1.19 2.61
N VAL A 70 18.86 1.03 1.30
CA VAL A 70 17.71 1.68 0.62
C VAL A 70 16.38 1.17 1.15
N ALA A 71 16.23 -0.14 1.34
CA ALA A 71 15.00 -0.75 1.82
C ALA A 71 14.66 -0.33 3.26
N ARG A 72 15.66 -0.26 4.16
CA ARG A 72 15.47 0.28 5.52
C ARG A 72 15.04 1.74 5.46
N GLY A 73 15.80 2.59 4.77
CA GLY A 73 15.47 4.01 4.65
C GLY A 73 14.08 4.26 4.07
N LEU A 74 13.68 3.50 3.05
CA LEU A 74 12.34 3.57 2.48
C LEU A 74 11.23 3.21 3.48
N ASN A 75 11.44 2.18 4.31
CA ASN A 75 10.49 1.80 5.34
C ASN A 75 10.41 2.85 6.45
N ASP A 76 11.54 3.34 6.94
CA ASP A 76 11.58 4.37 7.99
C ASP A 76 10.82 5.62 7.57
N LEU A 77 11.02 6.05 6.32
CA LEU A 77 10.31 7.18 5.73
C LEU A 77 8.81 6.93 5.59
N HIS A 78 8.40 5.72 5.16
CA HIS A 78 6.98 5.39 5.03
C HIS A 78 6.28 5.36 6.38
N TYR A 79 6.94 4.81 7.40
CA TYR A 79 6.38 4.58 8.73
C TYR A 79 6.55 5.76 9.70
N ALA A 80 7.14 6.87 9.26
CA ALA A 80 7.08 8.12 10.01
C ALA A 80 5.63 8.46 10.36
N THR A 81 5.34 8.69 11.64
CA THR A 81 3.97 8.89 12.14
C THR A 81 3.54 10.35 12.12
N THR A 82 4.50 11.26 11.95
CA THR A 82 4.28 12.70 11.86
C THR A 82 5.20 13.32 10.81
N GLU A 83 4.84 14.51 10.32
CA GLU A 83 5.66 15.27 9.38
C GLU A 83 7.01 15.66 10.00
N ALA A 84 7.05 16.03 11.28
CA ALA A 84 8.29 16.33 11.99
C ALA A 84 9.22 15.11 12.07
N GLN A 85 8.69 13.94 12.42
CA GLN A 85 9.47 12.70 12.41
C GLN A 85 9.97 12.37 11.00
N PHE A 86 9.14 12.61 9.98
CA PHE A 86 9.50 12.37 8.59
C PHE A 86 10.68 13.24 8.16
N ILE A 87 10.68 14.55 8.47
CA ILE A 87 11.78 15.46 8.12
C ILE A 87 13.10 14.99 8.74
N ILE A 88 13.09 14.66 10.04
CA ILE A 88 14.28 14.16 10.76
C ILE A 88 14.76 12.83 10.12
N THR A 89 13.83 11.94 9.80
CA THR A 89 14.14 10.64 9.17
C THR A 89 14.69 10.83 7.75
N GLN A 90 14.14 11.79 7.00
CA GLN A 90 14.57 12.15 5.67
C GLN A 90 16.01 12.65 5.65
N GLU A 91 16.36 13.57 6.54
CA GLU A 91 17.74 14.06 6.67
C GLU A 91 18.69 12.91 6.96
N ARG A 92 18.41 12.10 8.00
CA ARG A 92 19.22 10.93 8.35
C ARG A 92 19.39 9.95 7.19
N VAL A 93 18.30 9.54 6.54
CA VAL A 93 18.34 8.56 5.44
C VAL A 93 19.12 9.11 4.24
N LEU A 94 18.95 10.39 3.91
CA LEU A 94 19.68 11.01 2.81
C LEU A 94 21.17 11.18 3.13
N ASP A 95 21.53 11.42 4.39
CA ASP A 95 22.92 11.48 4.85
C ASP A 95 23.56 10.09 4.80
N ASP A 96 22.87 9.07 5.32
CA ASP A 96 23.30 7.67 5.27
C ASP A 96 23.56 7.22 3.81
N TRP A 97 22.66 7.56 2.89
CA TRP A 97 22.87 7.24 1.47
C TRP A 97 24.02 8.04 0.83
N SER A 98 24.40 9.20 1.36
CA SER A 98 25.54 9.99 0.86
C SER A 98 26.88 9.36 1.19
N LEU A 99 26.94 8.54 2.24
CA LEU A 99 28.16 7.80 2.62
C LEU A 99 28.54 6.74 1.57
N HIS A 100 27.64 6.43 0.63
CA HIS A 100 27.83 5.40 -0.37
C HIS A 100 27.82 5.99 -1.78
N PRO A 101 28.99 6.14 -2.45
CA PRO A 101 29.06 6.67 -3.81
C PRO A 101 28.17 5.90 -4.81
N GLY A 102 27.99 4.60 -4.61
CA GLY A 102 27.11 3.74 -5.41
C GLY A 102 25.62 4.08 -5.32
N LEU A 103 25.20 4.93 -4.36
CA LEU A 103 23.81 5.39 -4.21
C LEU A 103 23.59 6.80 -4.72
N ALA A 104 24.60 7.53 -5.20
CA ALA A 104 24.47 8.94 -5.58
C ALA A 104 23.34 9.17 -6.61
N SER A 105 23.35 8.41 -7.70
CA SER A 105 22.33 8.51 -8.76
C SER A 105 20.94 8.08 -8.27
N PHE A 106 20.87 7.07 -7.39
CA PHE A 106 19.62 6.64 -6.79
C PHE A 106 19.05 7.71 -5.85
N LYS A 107 19.88 8.32 -5.01
CA LYS A 107 19.52 9.40 -4.08
C LYS A 107 18.92 10.59 -4.84
N GLU A 108 19.60 11.04 -5.89
CA GLU A 108 19.09 12.14 -6.74
C GLU A 108 17.73 11.80 -7.38
N TYR A 109 17.61 10.59 -7.92
CA TYR A 109 16.34 10.08 -8.45
C TYR A 109 15.25 10.09 -7.36
N PHE A 110 15.56 9.56 -6.18
CA PHE A 110 14.61 9.41 -5.09
C PHE A 110 14.12 10.77 -4.59
N ALA A 111 15.04 11.71 -4.34
CA ALA A 111 14.70 13.05 -3.91
C ALA A 111 13.82 13.79 -4.94
N ARG A 112 14.16 13.66 -6.23
CA ARG A 112 13.39 14.30 -7.31
C ARG A 112 11.98 13.72 -7.43
N VAL A 113 11.83 12.39 -7.40
CA VAL A 113 10.55 11.73 -7.71
C VAL A 113 9.68 11.56 -6.47
N TRP A 114 10.24 11.14 -5.34
CA TRP A 114 9.46 10.70 -4.17
C TRP A 114 9.44 11.71 -3.03
N LEU A 115 10.28 12.74 -3.06
CA LEU A 115 10.30 13.78 -2.02
C LEU A 115 9.79 15.13 -2.56
N SER A 116 10.23 15.51 -3.77
CA SER A 116 9.98 16.86 -4.30
C SER A 116 8.86 16.93 -5.34
N SER A 117 8.42 15.80 -5.90
CA SER A 117 7.37 15.78 -6.93
C SER A 117 5.97 15.70 -6.33
N ARG A 118 4.95 15.82 -7.18
CA ARG A 118 3.53 15.56 -6.83
C ARG A 118 3.26 14.15 -6.30
N PHE A 119 4.19 13.21 -6.49
CA PHE A 119 4.11 11.85 -5.97
C PHE A 119 4.73 11.68 -4.57
N CYS A 120 4.90 12.77 -3.82
CA CYS A 120 5.56 12.73 -2.52
C CYS A 120 4.71 12.12 -1.38
N ARG A 121 3.38 12.05 -1.53
CA ARG A 121 2.46 11.67 -0.43
C ARG A 121 2.25 10.16 -0.31
N TRP A 122 3.29 9.42 0.06
CA TRP A 122 3.24 7.95 0.25
C TRP A 122 3.50 7.52 1.69
N GLN A 123 3.72 8.47 2.61
CA GLN A 123 3.95 8.23 4.03
C GLN A 123 2.64 7.95 4.76
N ILE A 124 2.70 7.14 5.81
CA ILE A 124 1.51 6.68 6.54
C ILE A 124 0.73 7.84 7.18
N PHE A 125 1.42 8.88 7.65
CA PHE A 125 0.80 10.02 8.33
C PHE A 125 -0.09 10.89 7.41
N HIS A 126 -0.01 10.75 6.08
CA HIS A 126 -0.95 11.39 5.16
C HIS A 126 -2.28 10.65 5.03
N THR A 127 -2.34 9.39 5.45
CA THR A 127 -3.54 8.55 5.37
C THR A 127 -4.32 8.67 6.68
N PRO A 128 -5.61 9.05 6.66
CA PRO A 128 -6.40 9.09 7.89
C PRO A 128 -6.49 7.71 8.55
N PRO A 129 -6.71 7.65 9.88
CA PRO A 129 -6.95 6.40 10.57
C PRO A 129 -8.08 5.59 9.93
N ALA A 130 -7.97 4.26 9.95
CA ALA A 130 -8.90 3.30 9.37
C ALA A 130 -8.95 3.21 7.83
N PHE A 131 -8.06 3.90 7.10
CA PHE A 131 -7.89 3.73 5.65
C PHE A 131 -6.71 2.81 5.33
N ALA A 132 -6.71 2.22 4.12
CA ALA A 132 -5.64 1.33 3.68
C ALA A 132 -4.35 2.12 3.41
N THR A 133 -3.22 1.66 3.96
CA THR A 133 -1.93 2.35 3.91
C THR A 133 -0.92 1.72 2.96
N THR A 134 -1.05 0.41 2.68
CA THR A 134 -0.03 -0.37 1.95
C THR A 134 -0.54 -1.08 0.70
N ASN A 135 -1.83 -1.41 0.62
CA ASN A 135 -2.44 -1.92 -0.60
C ASN A 135 -3.59 -1.02 -1.02
N ASN A 136 -3.66 -0.74 -2.31
CA ASN A 136 -4.89 -0.26 -2.89
C ASN A 136 -5.87 -1.45 -2.91
N PRO A 137 -7.09 -1.34 -2.37
CA PRO A 137 -8.13 -2.38 -2.54
C PRO A 137 -8.30 -2.81 -4.01
N VAL A 138 -8.01 -1.89 -4.93
CA VAL A 138 -7.97 -2.14 -6.38
C VAL A 138 -6.97 -3.22 -6.76
N GLU A 139 -5.83 -3.38 -6.09
CA GLU A 139 -4.86 -4.43 -6.43
C GLU A 139 -5.41 -5.82 -6.10
N ARG A 140 -6.05 -5.99 -4.94
CA ARG A 140 -6.76 -7.25 -4.61
C ARG A 140 -7.92 -7.50 -5.57
N PHE A 141 -8.70 -6.47 -5.87
CA PHE A 141 -9.80 -6.55 -6.82
C PHE A 141 -9.32 -6.95 -8.22
N ASN A 142 -8.28 -6.29 -8.72
CA ASN A 142 -7.62 -6.62 -9.98
C ASN A 142 -7.02 -8.03 -9.94
N GLY A 143 -6.47 -8.44 -8.79
CA GLY A 143 -5.99 -9.80 -8.56
C GLY A 143 -7.09 -10.84 -8.69
N ALA A 144 -8.28 -10.58 -8.13
CA ALA A 144 -9.45 -11.45 -8.28
C ALA A 144 -9.93 -11.52 -9.74
N ILE A 145 -10.06 -10.39 -10.43
CA ILE A 145 -10.40 -10.38 -11.87
C ILE A 145 -9.36 -11.15 -12.69
N LYS A 146 -8.08 -10.93 -12.41
CA LYS A 146 -6.98 -11.62 -13.08
C LYS A 146 -7.01 -13.12 -12.84
N ARG A 147 -7.25 -13.55 -11.60
CA ARG A 147 -7.24 -14.96 -11.20
C ARG A 147 -8.48 -15.71 -11.63
N ASP A 148 -9.67 -15.13 -11.45
CA ASP A 148 -10.93 -15.87 -11.48
C ASP A 148 -11.68 -15.68 -12.81
N TYR A 149 -11.46 -14.58 -13.52
CA TYR A 149 -12.26 -14.22 -14.70
C TYR A 149 -11.44 -14.18 -15.99
N THR A 150 -10.23 -13.62 -15.95
CA THR A 150 -9.36 -13.52 -17.13
C THR A 150 -8.28 -14.59 -17.17
N LEU A 151 -8.08 -15.34 -16.08
CA LEU A 151 -7.04 -16.36 -15.92
C LEU A 151 -5.64 -15.85 -16.32
N ARG A 152 -5.36 -14.57 -16.02
CA ARG A 152 -4.14 -13.84 -16.40
C ARG A 152 -3.87 -13.80 -17.92
N SER A 153 -4.89 -14.08 -18.73
CA SER A 153 -4.80 -14.05 -20.20
C SER A 153 -5.25 -12.70 -20.76
N ARG A 154 -4.62 -12.28 -21.86
CA ARG A 154 -5.04 -11.09 -22.61
C ARG A 154 -6.29 -11.44 -23.43
N MET A 155 -7.37 -10.67 -23.23
CA MET A 155 -8.66 -10.92 -23.89
C MET A 155 -9.00 -9.83 -24.90
N LYS A 156 -9.81 -10.17 -25.92
CA LYS A 156 -10.48 -9.19 -26.79
C LYS A 156 -11.55 -8.43 -25.99
N MET A 157 -11.81 -7.17 -26.34
CA MET A 157 -12.71 -6.28 -25.58
C MET A 157 -14.10 -6.90 -25.34
N GLY A 158 -14.72 -7.50 -26.35
CA GLY A 158 -16.04 -8.13 -26.20
C GLY A 158 -16.04 -9.36 -25.26
N SER A 159 -14.92 -10.07 -25.13
CA SER A 159 -14.78 -11.15 -24.16
C SER A 159 -14.52 -10.59 -22.75
N LEU A 160 -13.72 -9.52 -22.65
CA LEU A 160 -13.47 -8.84 -21.38
C LEU A 160 -14.78 -8.29 -20.79
N LEU A 161 -15.61 -7.63 -21.60
CA LEU A 161 -16.90 -7.10 -21.14
C LEU A 161 -17.82 -8.20 -20.59
N ARG A 162 -17.84 -9.38 -21.23
CA ARG A 162 -18.61 -10.54 -20.73
C ARG A 162 -18.08 -11.04 -19.39
N GLN A 163 -16.77 -11.11 -19.22
CA GLN A 163 -16.15 -11.51 -17.95
C GLN A 163 -16.42 -10.50 -16.83
N LEU A 164 -16.33 -9.20 -17.13
CA LEU A 164 -16.67 -8.14 -16.18
C LEU A 164 -18.15 -8.20 -15.79
N MET A 165 -19.04 -8.46 -16.75
CA MET A 165 -20.47 -8.63 -16.47
C MET A 165 -20.74 -9.86 -15.58
N ALA A 166 -20.10 -10.99 -15.86
CA ALA A 166 -20.17 -12.17 -14.99
C ALA A 166 -19.67 -11.87 -13.57
N CYS A 167 -18.60 -11.10 -13.44
CA CYS A 167 -18.11 -10.62 -12.15
C CYS A 167 -19.17 -9.77 -11.42
N CYS A 168 -19.77 -8.79 -12.10
CA CYS A 168 -20.84 -7.99 -11.51
C CYS A 168 -22.04 -8.83 -11.07
N VAL A 169 -22.47 -9.80 -11.89
CA VAL A 169 -23.59 -10.69 -11.56
C VAL A 169 -23.26 -11.52 -10.31
N ASN A 170 -22.09 -12.15 -10.27
CA ASN A 170 -21.65 -12.97 -9.13
C ASN A 170 -21.53 -12.15 -7.84
N GLU A 171 -21.01 -10.92 -7.91
CA GLU A 171 -20.95 -10.04 -6.75
C GLU A 171 -22.35 -9.54 -6.34
N SER A 172 -23.26 -9.33 -7.29
CA SER A 172 -24.64 -8.89 -7.02
C SER A 172 -25.52 -9.97 -6.38
N THR A 173 -25.22 -11.25 -6.59
CA THR A 173 -25.91 -12.36 -5.92
C THR A 173 -25.34 -12.64 -4.53
N SER A 174 -24.27 -11.93 -4.13
CA SER A 174 -23.74 -12.02 -2.79
C SER A 174 -24.74 -11.46 -1.78
N SER A 175 -25.10 -12.25 -0.76
CA SER A 175 -25.93 -11.80 0.37
C SER A 175 -25.22 -10.80 1.30
N LYS A 176 -24.03 -10.32 0.93
CA LYS A 176 -23.27 -9.35 1.71
C LYS A 176 -23.96 -7.99 1.62
N ALA A 177 -24.45 -7.51 2.76
CA ALA A 177 -24.97 -6.16 2.87
C ALA A 177 -23.87 -5.13 2.51
N PHE A 178 -24.25 -4.08 1.79
CA PHE A 178 -23.35 -2.96 1.51
C PHE A 178 -23.06 -2.21 2.83
N ALA A 179 -21.82 -2.28 3.29
CA ALA A 179 -21.41 -1.58 4.51
C ALA A 179 -21.21 -0.09 4.20
N VAL A 180 -22.03 0.76 4.81
CA VAL A 180 -21.93 2.23 4.68
C VAL A 180 -20.89 2.80 5.65
N GLU A 181 -20.58 2.05 6.71
CA GLU A 181 -19.61 2.43 7.74
C GLU A 181 -18.49 1.41 7.86
N THR A 182 -17.30 1.90 8.19
CA THR A 182 -16.11 1.07 8.37
C THR A 182 -16.22 0.32 9.69
N THR A 183 -16.66 -0.93 9.65
CA THR A 183 -16.72 -1.79 10.83
C THR A 183 -15.53 -2.76 10.87
N PRO A 184 -14.78 -2.84 11.99
CA PRO A 184 -13.75 -3.85 12.13
C PRO A 184 -14.41 -5.24 12.11
N THR A 185 -13.81 -6.19 11.40
CA THR A 185 -14.39 -7.54 11.30
C THR A 185 -14.40 -8.23 12.67
N VAL A 186 -15.39 -9.08 12.93
CA VAL A 186 -15.48 -9.86 14.19
C VAL A 186 -14.18 -10.62 14.45
N THR A 187 -13.57 -11.17 13.41
CA THR A 187 -12.26 -11.85 13.50
C THR A 187 -11.13 -10.91 13.93
N LEU A 188 -11.10 -9.66 13.43
CA LEU A 188 -10.11 -8.66 13.83
C LEU A 188 -10.29 -8.26 15.29
N VAL A 189 -11.53 -7.97 15.69
CA VAL A 189 -11.87 -7.62 17.09
C VAL A 189 -11.51 -8.77 18.03
N ARG A 190 -11.93 -10.01 17.70
CA ARG A 190 -11.61 -11.20 18.50
C ARG A 190 -10.10 -11.39 18.64
N ARG A 191 -9.36 -11.32 17.53
CA ARG A 191 -7.90 -11.47 17.55
C ARG A 191 -7.21 -10.37 18.35
N ALA A 192 -7.61 -9.11 18.18
CA ALA A 192 -7.06 -8.01 18.96
C ALA A 192 -7.32 -8.20 20.47
N SER A 193 -8.52 -8.61 20.84
CA SER A 193 -8.89 -8.93 22.23
C SER A 193 -8.12 -10.13 22.78
N GLU A 194 -7.93 -11.20 21.99
CA GLU A 194 -7.14 -12.37 22.37
C GLU A 194 -5.67 -12.02 22.57
N MET A 195 -5.09 -11.24 21.66
CA MET A 195 -3.73 -10.73 21.77
C MET A 195 -3.58 -9.84 23.01
N ARG A 196 -4.58 -8.99 23.31
CA ARG A 196 -4.62 -8.17 24.53
C ARG A 196 -4.65 -9.04 25.79
N ARG A 197 -5.55 -10.03 25.83
CA ARG A 197 -5.72 -10.92 26.99
C ARG A 197 -4.47 -11.77 27.25
N ALA A 198 -3.78 -12.17 26.19
CA ALA A 198 -2.58 -12.98 26.28
C ALA A 198 -1.30 -12.15 26.48
N GLY A 199 -1.39 -10.82 26.62
CA GLY A 199 -0.22 -9.93 26.75
C GLY A 199 0.70 -9.95 25.52
N LEU A 200 0.17 -10.35 24.36
CA LEU A 200 0.92 -10.48 23.11
C LEU A 200 0.83 -9.20 22.25
N LEU A 201 0.22 -8.14 22.78
CA LEU A 201 0.32 -6.81 22.21
C LEU A 201 1.61 -6.20 22.73
N PHE A 202 2.69 -6.43 22.01
CA PHE A 202 3.96 -5.74 22.21
C PHE A 202 4.35 -5.00 20.95
N GLU A 203 5.17 -3.99 21.16
CA GLU A 203 5.73 -3.11 20.17
C GLU A 203 6.90 -3.84 19.46
N ASP A 204 6.63 -4.45 18.31
CA ASP A 204 7.60 -5.21 17.51
C ASP A 204 8.31 -4.29 16.52
N THR A 205 9.52 -3.91 16.90
CA THR A 205 10.46 -3.11 16.13
C THR A 205 11.33 -3.98 15.24
N LYS A 206 10.88 -4.22 14.01
CA LYS A 206 11.69 -4.89 12.98
C LYS A 206 12.33 -3.87 12.05
N GLU A 207 13.66 -3.91 11.94
CA GLU A 207 14.35 -3.38 10.76
C GLU A 207 13.87 -4.13 9.51
N ARG A 208 13.09 -3.45 8.67
CA ARG A 208 12.66 -4.00 7.39
C ARG A 208 13.75 -3.78 6.36
N GLY A 209 14.78 -4.62 6.40
CA GLY A 209 15.88 -4.64 5.43
C GLY A 209 15.49 -5.08 4.01
N THR A 210 14.21 -5.38 3.79
CA THR A 210 13.70 -5.82 2.48
C THR A 210 12.25 -5.34 2.30
N ILE A 211 11.92 -4.98 1.05
CA ILE A 211 10.56 -4.68 0.61
C ILE A 211 9.93 -5.84 -0.18
N GLU A 212 10.60 -6.99 -0.27
CA GLU A 212 10.12 -8.14 -1.06
C GLU A 212 8.81 -8.70 -0.53
N PHE A 213 8.54 -8.56 0.77
CA PHE A 213 7.26 -8.94 1.37
C PHE A 213 6.07 -8.22 0.72
N LEU A 214 6.30 -7.02 0.15
CA LEU A 214 5.29 -6.27 -0.60
C LEU A 214 5.18 -6.77 -2.05
N LEU A 215 6.27 -7.28 -2.63
CA LEU A 215 6.43 -7.52 -4.07
C LEU A 215 6.16 -8.95 -4.53
N ASN A 216 5.90 -9.90 -3.61
CA ASN A 216 5.84 -11.34 -3.87
C ASN A 216 5.07 -11.79 -5.14
N ASP A 217 5.84 -12.07 -6.19
CA ASP A 217 5.79 -13.26 -7.04
C ASP A 217 7.18 -13.97 -6.92
N ALA A 218 7.52 -14.61 -5.79
CA ALA A 218 8.67 -15.55 -5.65
C ALA A 218 8.70 -16.26 -4.26
N PRO A 219 9.34 -17.45 -4.14
CA PRO A 219 9.02 -18.46 -3.13
C PRO A 219 9.66 -18.20 -1.75
N ALA A 220 9.00 -18.76 -0.73
CA ALA A 220 9.43 -18.75 0.65
C ALA A 220 10.72 -19.54 0.80
N ASP A 221 11.77 -18.89 1.29
CA ASP A 221 12.70 -19.37 2.32
C ASP A 221 13.84 -18.35 2.47
N ASP A 222 13.83 -17.55 3.54
CA ASP A 222 15.00 -17.40 4.41
C ASP A 222 14.63 -16.61 5.69
N VAL A 223 15.10 -17.07 6.85
CA VAL A 223 14.85 -16.46 8.17
C VAL A 223 16.21 -16.16 8.80
N GLY A 224 16.54 -14.86 8.91
CA GLY A 224 17.73 -14.37 9.61
C GLY A 224 17.38 -13.20 10.53
N ALA A 225 17.99 -13.20 11.72
CA ALA A 225 17.57 -12.47 12.91
C ALA A 225 18.12 -11.03 13.05
N ALA A 226 17.48 -10.31 14.00
CA ALA A 226 17.99 -9.27 14.92
C ALA A 226 17.73 -7.77 14.67
N SER A 227 17.11 -7.18 15.71
CA SER A 227 17.24 -5.83 16.30
C SER A 227 16.45 -4.60 15.79
N ALA A 228 16.17 -3.74 16.79
CA ALA A 228 15.30 -2.54 16.94
C ALA A 228 15.33 -1.50 15.80
N GLU A 229 14.35 -0.61 15.52
CA GLU A 229 13.46 0.21 16.37
C GLU A 229 12.31 0.83 15.49
N VAL A 230 11.13 0.19 15.31
CA VAL A 230 9.87 0.72 14.71
C VAL A 230 8.59 0.01 15.21
N VAL A 231 7.73 0.68 15.97
CA VAL A 231 6.50 0.15 16.57
C VAL A 231 5.58 -0.63 15.61
N ASN A 232 5.48 -1.97 15.74
CA ASN A 232 4.39 -2.76 15.14
C ASN A 232 3.71 -3.64 16.20
N VAL A 233 2.40 -3.56 16.35
CA VAL A 233 1.66 -4.48 17.22
C VAL A 233 1.54 -5.86 16.54
N VAL A 234 2.37 -6.83 16.92
CA VAL A 234 2.41 -8.18 16.31
C VAL A 234 2.29 -9.29 17.36
N SER A 235 1.45 -10.29 17.07
CA SER A 235 1.27 -11.49 17.91
C SER A 235 2.44 -12.47 17.82
N THR A 236 2.82 -13.03 18.97
CA THR A 236 3.89 -14.02 19.18
C THR A 236 3.65 -15.39 18.50
N ILE A 237 2.55 -15.59 17.77
CA ILE A 237 2.27 -16.81 17.00
C ILE A 237 2.96 -16.77 15.61
N LEU A 238 3.89 -15.84 15.37
CA LEU A 238 4.65 -15.76 14.10
C LEU A 238 6.10 -16.25 14.20
N ARG A 239 6.55 -16.82 15.34
CA ARG A 239 7.93 -17.33 15.49
C ARG A 239 8.11 -18.84 15.32
N ARG A 240 7.06 -19.66 15.19
CA ARG A 240 7.24 -21.14 15.16
C ARG A 240 6.51 -21.93 14.08
N ASN A 241 5.66 -21.33 13.27
CA ASN A 241 5.07 -22.04 12.14
C ASN A 241 5.04 -21.14 10.92
N ALA A 242 5.94 -21.45 9.97
CA ALA A 242 5.73 -21.14 8.57
C ALA A 242 4.29 -21.53 8.19
N ARG A 243 3.66 -20.69 7.36
CA ARG A 243 2.27 -20.79 6.86
C ARG A 243 1.19 -20.33 7.84
N VAL A 244 1.09 -19.01 8.00
CA VAL A 244 -0.24 -18.39 8.11
C VAL A 244 -0.37 -17.39 6.97
N LYS A 245 -1.06 -17.82 5.91
CA LYS A 245 -1.64 -16.93 4.91
C LYS A 245 -2.55 -15.94 5.64
N ILE A 246 -2.04 -14.74 5.92
CA ILE A 246 -2.89 -13.61 6.31
C ILE A 246 -3.44 -13.02 5.01
N TRP A 247 -4.41 -13.72 4.42
CA TRP A 247 -5.30 -13.15 3.42
C TRP A 247 -6.65 -12.87 4.09
N ARG A 248 -7.19 -11.67 3.85
CA ARG A 248 -8.65 -11.55 3.75
C ARG A 248 -9.05 -12.14 2.41
#